data_AF-A0A7X7UTI1-F1
#
_entry.id   AF-A0A7X7UTI1-F1
#
_cell.length_a   1.000
_cell.length_b   1.000
_cell.length_c   1.000
_cell.angle_alpha   90.00
_cell.angle_beta   90.00
_cell.angle_gamma   90.00
#
_symmetry.space_group_name_H-M   'P 1'
#
loop_
_entity.id
_entity.type
_entity.pdbx_description
1 polymer ?
#
loop_
_entity_poly.entity_id
_entity_poly.type
_entity_poly.pdbx_seq_one_letter_code
_entity_poly.pdbx_strand_id
1 'polypeptide(L)'
;KEIFEYRWHLFMREYIRALIAAEKYPKVLALCKRYKLLNKEKIRIERIDYLPIIQAYYYLAEYMENSISLEKLVASITKAISQPMRGKYQSLRINELLDELMPLIPEAIKSVRIELHLN
;
A
#
# COMPACT_ATOMS: atom_id res chain seq x y z
N LYS A 1 -23.52 3.87 -10.59
CA LYS A 1 -22.65 2.80 -11.16
C LYS A 1 -21.27 3.33 -11.56
N GLU A 2 -21.18 4.53 -12.14
CA GLU A 2 -19.95 5.11 -12.70
C GLU A 2 -18.73 5.20 -11.75
N ILE A 3 -18.91 5.47 -10.45
CA ILE A 3 -17.77 5.62 -9.52
C ILE A 3 -16.97 4.31 -9.40
N PHE A 4 -17.64 3.16 -9.32
CA PHE A 4 -16.97 1.85 -9.23
C PHE A 4 -16.42 1.35 -10.57
N GLU A 5 -16.84 1.96 -11.69
CA GLU A 5 -16.32 1.63 -13.01
C GLU A 5 -15.08 2.47 -13.35
N TYR A 6 -15.06 3.76 -13.03
CA TYR A 6 -13.98 4.66 -13.46
C TYR A 6 -13.06 5.16 -12.34
N ARG A 7 -13.54 5.22 -11.09
CA ARG A 7 -12.83 5.84 -9.95
C ARG A 7 -12.70 4.91 -8.73
N TRP A 8 -12.85 3.61 -8.95
CA TRP A 8 -12.84 2.63 -7.86
C TRP A 8 -11.56 2.68 -7.04
N HIS A 9 -10.40 2.93 -7.67
CA HIS A 9 -9.10 2.91 -6.99
C HIS A 9 -8.99 4.04 -5.96
N LEU A 10 -9.38 5.26 -6.34
CA LEU A 10 -9.44 6.40 -5.43
C LEU A 10 -10.42 6.14 -4.29
N PHE A 11 -11.64 5.67 -4.60
CA PHE A 11 -12.63 5.35 -3.57
C PHE A 11 -12.10 4.28 -2.59
N MET A 12 -11.56 3.18 -3.10
CA MET A 12 -11.05 2.08 -2.26
C MET A 12 -9.85 2.52 -1.43
N ARG A 13 -8.95 3.34 -1.98
CA ARG A 13 -7.84 3.93 -1.23
C ARG A 13 -8.36 4.71 -0.03
N GLU A 14 -9.22 5.70 -0.24
CA GLU A 14 -9.69 6.56 0.84
C GLU A 14 -10.54 5.78 1.86
N TYR A 15 -11.33 4.81 1.39
CA TYR A 15 -12.09 3.96 2.29
C TYR A 15 -11.20 3.05 3.15
N ILE A 16 -10.18 2.42 2.55
CA ILE A 16 -9.22 1.60 3.30
C ILE A 16 -8.44 2.48 4.29
N ARG A 17 -8.02 3.68 3.87
CA ARG A 17 -7.33 4.65 4.74
C ARG A 17 -8.17 4.98 5.98
N ALA A 18 -9.46 5.25 5.81
CA ALA A 18 -10.37 5.48 6.93
C ALA A 18 -10.52 4.25 7.85
N LEU A 19 -10.49 3.03 7.29
CA LEU A 19 -10.51 1.81 8.08
C LEU A 19 -9.21 1.59 8.85
N ILE A 20 -8.06 1.89 8.26
CA ILE A 20 -6.75 1.85 8.94
C ILE A 20 -6.72 2.84 10.10
N ALA A 21 -7.18 4.08 9.88
CA ALA A 21 -7.25 5.10 10.94
C ALA A 21 -8.22 4.72 12.07
N ALA A 22 -9.22 3.88 11.80
CA ALA A 22 -10.14 3.34 12.79
C ALA A 22 -9.73 1.95 13.30
N GLU A 23 -8.50 1.52 13.01
CA GLU A 23 -7.91 0.22 13.41
C GLU A 23 -8.78 -0.99 13.01
N LYS A 24 -9.54 -0.88 11.91
CA LYS A 24 -10.40 -1.94 11.39
C LYS A 24 -9.67 -2.84 10.39
N TYR A 25 -8.51 -3.35 10.79
CA TYR A 25 -7.64 -4.19 9.95
C TYR A 25 -8.34 -5.46 9.40
N PRO A 26 -9.15 -6.21 10.18
CA PRO A 26 -9.84 -7.39 9.64
C PRO A 26 -10.79 -7.04 8.48
N LYS A 27 -11.37 -5.84 8.54
CA LYS A 27 -12.26 -5.34 7.49
C LYS A 27 -11.49 -4.97 6.23
N VAL A 28 -10.29 -4.42 6.36
CA VAL A 28 -9.37 -4.17 5.23
C VAL A 28 -9.04 -5.49 4.52
N LEU A 29 -8.63 -6.52 5.29
CA LEU A 29 -8.31 -7.84 4.73
C LEU A 29 -9.53 -8.46 4.01
N ALA A 30 -10.71 -8.40 4.63
CA ALA A 30 -11.94 -8.91 4.04
C ALA A 30 -12.33 -8.16 2.75
N LEU A 31 -12.16 -6.83 2.71
CA LEU A 31 -12.40 -5.99 1.52
C LEU A 31 -11.45 -6.37 0.38
N CYS A 32 -10.16 -6.45 0.66
CA CYS A 32 -9.13 -6.82 -0.30
C CYS A 32 -9.42 -8.19 -0.93
N LYS A 33 -9.80 -9.17 -0.11
CA LYS A 33 -10.19 -10.51 -0.57
C LYS A 33 -11.46 -10.49 -1.40
N ARG A 34 -12.55 -9.91 -0.87
CA ARG A 34 -13.88 -9.89 -1.51
C ARG A 34 -13.85 -9.25 -2.89
N TYR A 35 -13.16 -8.13 -3.04
CA TYR A 35 -13.11 -7.38 -4.30
C TYR A 35 -11.88 -7.66 -5.15
N LYS A 36 -11.02 -8.61 -4.73
CA LYS A 36 -9.76 -8.97 -5.38
C LYS A 36 -8.87 -7.73 -5.64
N LEU A 37 -8.78 -6.85 -4.64
CA LEU A 37 -8.21 -5.50 -4.83
C LEU A 37 -6.72 -5.54 -5.20
N LEU A 38 -5.95 -6.48 -4.66
CA LEU A 38 -4.54 -6.65 -5.02
C LEU A 38 -4.36 -6.98 -6.51
N ASN A 39 -5.19 -7.87 -7.04
CA ASN A 39 -5.16 -8.22 -8.47
C ASN A 39 -5.56 -7.02 -9.33
N LYS A 40 -6.58 -6.26 -8.91
CA LYS A 40 -7.03 -5.07 -9.62
C LYS A 40 -6.00 -3.94 -9.59
N GLU A 41 -5.32 -3.74 -8.47
CA GLU A 41 -4.26 -2.74 -8.35
C GLU A 41 -3.05 -3.13 -9.20
N LYS A 42 -2.66 -4.42 -9.22
CA LYS A 42 -1.54 -4.91 -10.05
C LYS A 42 -1.72 -4.61 -11.55
N ILE A 43 -2.94 -4.62 -12.08
CA ILE A 43 -3.22 -4.27 -13.49
C ILE A 43 -2.85 -2.80 -13.78
N ARG A 44 -2.82 -1.93 -12.76
CA ARG A 44 -2.47 -0.51 -12.90
C ARG A 44 -0.96 -0.26 -12.96
N ILE A 45 -0.10 -1.29 -12.82
CA ILE A 45 1.36 -1.14 -12.72
C ILE A 45 2.00 -0.38 -13.89
N GLU A 46 1.40 -0.44 -15.08
CA GLU A 46 1.89 0.23 -16.28
C GLU A 46 1.51 1.73 -16.34
N ARG A 47 0.63 2.19 -15.45
CA ARG A 47 0.22 3.60 -15.42
C ARG A 47 1.33 4.46 -14.82
N ILE A 48 1.56 5.62 -15.42
CA ILE A 48 2.56 6.61 -14.96
C ILE A 48 2.28 7.08 -13.53
N ASP A 49 1.01 7.11 -13.13
CA ASP A 49 0.53 7.54 -11.81
C ASP A 49 0.39 6.39 -10.79
N TYR A 50 0.89 5.20 -11.12
CA TYR A 50 0.75 4.02 -10.27
C TYR A 50 1.52 4.12 -8.96
N LEU A 51 0.85 3.70 -7.89
CA LEU A 51 1.41 3.42 -6.57
C LEU A 51 0.74 2.18 -5.98
N PRO A 52 1.49 1.29 -5.29
CA PRO A 52 0.95 0.08 -4.66
C PRO A 52 0.29 0.39 -3.30
N ILE A 53 -0.62 1.38 -3.26
CA ILE A 53 -1.16 1.90 -2.00
C ILE A 53 -2.06 0.87 -1.31
N ILE A 54 -2.97 0.24 -2.05
CA ILE A 54 -3.87 -0.76 -1.48
C ILE A 54 -3.07 -1.98 -1.02
N GLN A 55 -2.05 -2.37 -1.78
CA GLN A 55 -1.15 -3.45 -1.42
C GLN A 55 -0.34 -3.13 -0.15
N ALA A 56 0.15 -1.91 0.01
CA ALA A 56 0.85 -1.50 1.24
C ALA A 56 -0.07 -1.53 2.46
N TYR A 57 -1.29 -1.00 2.36
CA TYR A 57 -2.27 -1.09 3.46
C TYR A 57 -2.71 -2.52 3.78
N TYR A 58 -2.76 -3.39 2.77
CA TYR A 58 -3.05 -4.80 2.98
C TYR A 58 -1.96 -5.46 3.83
N TYR A 59 -0.68 -5.25 3.51
CA TYR A 59 0.42 -5.81 4.31
C TYR A 59 0.48 -5.21 5.71
N LEU A 60 0.22 -3.91 5.85
CA LEU A 60 0.05 -3.29 7.16
C LEU A 60 -1.06 -3.98 7.98
N ALA A 61 -2.22 -4.24 7.37
CA ALA A 61 -3.31 -4.93 8.04
C ALA A 61 -2.96 -6.38 8.41
N GLU A 62 -2.22 -7.11 7.55
CA GLU A 62 -1.73 -8.45 7.89
C GLU A 62 -0.76 -8.43 9.07
N TYR A 63 0.11 -7.42 9.13
CA TYR A 63 1.05 -7.25 10.23
C TYR A 63 0.34 -6.92 11.54
N MET A 64 -0.61 -5.98 11.53
CA MET A 64 -1.39 -5.59 12.70
C MET A 64 -2.24 -6.76 13.25
N GLU A 65 -2.69 -7.66 12.38
CA GLU A 65 -3.39 -8.89 12.76
C GLU A 65 -2.43 -10.06 13.10
N ASN A 66 -1.14 -9.79 13.30
CA ASN A 66 -0.09 -10.78 13.59
C ASN A 66 -0.04 -11.96 12.59
N SER A 67 -0.52 -11.74 11.37
CA SER A 67 -0.52 -12.75 10.30
C SER A 67 0.82 -12.82 9.58
N ILE A 68 1.62 -11.75 9.64
CA ILE A 68 3.00 -11.70 9.12
C ILE A 68 3.92 -11.01 10.13
N SER A 69 5.22 -11.32 10.08
CA SER A 69 6.23 -10.66 10.92
C SER A 69 6.61 -9.28 10.37
N LEU A 70 7.34 -8.50 11.17
CA LEU A 70 7.87 -7.20 10.74
C LEU A 70 8.83 -7.34 9.55
N GLU A 71 9.70 -8.35 9.56
CA GLU A 71 10.63 -8.64 8.46
C GLU A 71 9.85 -8.96 7.18
N LYS A 72 8.75 -9.70 7.31
CA LYS A 72 7.89 -10.03 6.18
C LYS A 72 7.14 -8.82 5.66
N LEU A 73 6.70 -7.91 6.54
CA LEU A 73 6.09 -6.63 6.18
C LEU A 73 7.05 -5.78 5.35
N VAL A 74 8.27 -5.56 5.87
CA VAL A 74 9.33 -4.79 5.19
C VAL A 74 9.59 -5.37 3.81
N ALA A 75 9.90 -6.67 3.72
CA ALA A 75 10.18 -7.33 2.45
C ALA A 75 9.02 -7.23 1.44
N SER A 76 7.77 -7.27 1.93
CA SER A 76 6.58 -7.21 1.07
C SER A 76 6.33 -5.79 0.55
N ILE A 77 6.53 -4.76 1.38
CA ILE A 77 6.43 -3.35 0.99
C ILE A 77 7.57 -2.98 0.03
N THR A 78 8.83 -3.32 0.35
CA THR A 78 9.98 -3.07 -0.51
C THR A 78 9.78 -3.70 -1.89
N LYS A 79 9.32 -4.95 -1.95
CA LYS A 79 9.02 -5.63 -3.22
C LYS A 79 7.90 -4.95 -4.01
N ALA A 80 6.85 -4.50 -3.35
CA ALA A 80 5.73 -3.81 -4.02
C ALA A 80 6.17 -2.47 -4.62
N ILE A 81 7.03 -1.74 -3.93
CA ILE A 81 7.50 -0.40 -4.31
C ILE A 81 8.62 -0.43 -5.35
N SER A 82 9.53 -1.39 -5.27
CA SER A 82 10.66 -1.53 -6.22
C SER A 82 10.22 -1.83 -7.65
N GLN A 83 9.11 -2.55 -7.86
CA GLN A 83 8.61 -2.88 -9.20
C GLN A 83 8.27 -1.65 -10.07
N PRO A 84 7.55 -0.63 -9.56
CA PRO A 84 7.21 0.57 -10.34
C PRO A 84 8.26 1.70 -10.33
N MET A 85 9.40 1.59 -9.64
CA MET A 85 10.44 2.64 -9.60
C MET A 85 11.15 2.78 -10.95
N ARG A 86 10.50 3.44 -11.93
CA ARG A 86 11.04 3.79 -13.24
C ARG A 86 10.98 5.30 -13.46
N GLY A 87 11.69 6.08 -12.62
CA GLY A 87 11.87 7.53 -12.84
C GLY A 87 11.65 8.41 -11.61
N LYS A 88 12.01 9.69 -11.76
CA LYS A 88 12.01 10.72 -10.69
C LYS A 88 10.61 11.10 -10.19
N TYR A 89 9.59 10.98 -11.04
CA TYR A 89 8.20 11.29 -10.63
C TYR A 89 7.64 10.20 -9.72
N GLN A 90 7.92 8.94 -10.03
CA GLN A 90 7.49 7.80 -9.21
C GLN A 90 8.17 7.82 -7.83
N SER A 91 9.44 8.23 -7.74
CA SER A 91 10.14 8.32 -6.45
C SER A 91 9.53 9.36 -5.50
N LEU A 92 9.01 10.49 -6.00
CA LEU A 92 8.32 11.47 -5.15
C LEU A 92 7.04 10.89 -4.55
N ARG A 93 6.22 10.26 -5.39
CA ARG A 93 4.96 9.64 -4.98
C ARG A 93 5.17 8.45 -4.02
N ILE A 94 6.26 7.71 -4.18
CA ILE A 94 6.65 6.65 -3.24
C ILE A 94 6.99 7.25 -1.87
N ASN A 95 7.72 8.37 -1.84
CA ASN A 95 7.99 9.05 -0.58
C ASN A 95 6.70 9.51 0.12
N GLU A 96 5.74 10.07 -0.62
CA GLU A 96 4.43 10.43 -0.07
C GLU A 96 3.70 9.23 0.57
N LEU A 97 3.74 8.05 -0.09
CA LEU A 97 3.17 6.83 0.47
C LEU A 97 3.91 6.39 1.75
N LEU A 98 5.24 6.45 1.76
CA LEU A 98 6.03 6.07 2.93
C LEU A 98 5.80 7.05 4.10
N ASP A 99 5.66 8.35 3.83
CA ASP A 99 5.33 9.36 4.84
C ASP A 99 3.94 9.14 5.43
N GLU A 100 2.99 8.70 4.61
CA GLU A 100 1.65 8.33 5.06
C GLU A 100 1.65 7.09 5.98
N LEU A 101 2.55 6.13 5.74
CA LEU A 101 2.68 4.92 6.57
C LEU A 101 3.58 5.11 7.79
N MET A 102 4.50 6.09 7.76
CA MET A 102 5.47 6.37 8.83
C MET A 102 4.83 6.49 10.23
N PRO A 103 3.74 7.24 10.45
CA PRO A 103 3.15 7.33 11.79
C PRO A 103 2.50 6.03 12.27
N LEU A 104 2.26 5.06 11.39
CA LEU A 104 1.58 3.80 11.72
C LEU A 104 2.58 2.68 12.06
N ILE A 105 3.71 2.63 11.35
CA ILE A 105 4.75 1.58 11.45
C ILE A 105 6.16 2.16 11.25
N PRO A 106 6.65 3.02 12.17
CA PRO A 106 7.88 3.77 11.96
C PRO A 106 9.12 2.89 11.69
N GLU A 107 9.26 1.79 12.41
CA GLU A 107 10.37 0.84 12.28
C GLU A 107 10.38 0.12 10.93
N ALA A 108 9.20 -0.23 10.41
CA ALA A 108 9.09 -0.85 9.09
C ALA A 108 9.48 0.16 7.99
N ILE A 109 8.95 1.39 8.08
CA ILE A 109 9.19 2.40 7.04
C ILE A 109 10.65 2.87 7.03
N LYS A 110 11.30 3.00 8.19
CA LYS A 110 12.74 3.26 8.25
C LYS A 110 13.55 2.17 7.53
N SER A 111 13.22 0.90 7.78
CA SER A 111 13.88 -0.23 7.11
C SER A 111 13.65 -0.23 5.60
N VAL A 112 12.41 0.02 5.15
CA VAL A 112 12.07 0.12 3.72
C VAL A 112 12.83 1.28 3.04
N ARG A 113 12.96 2.44 3.68
CA ARG A 113 13.73 3.58 3.13
C ARG A 113 15.21 3.22 2.93
N ILE A 114 15.82 2.53 3.91
CA ILE A 114 17.20 2.05 3.82
C ILE A 114 17.36 1.07 2.65
N GLU A 115 16.47 0.06 2.54
CA GLU A 115 16.52 -0.96 1.49
C GLU A 115 16.35 -0.37 0.08
N LEU A 116 15.56 0.70 -0.06
CA LEU A 116 15.32 1.36 -1.34
C LEU A 116 16.33 2.48 -1.65
N HIS A 117 17.33 2.70 -0.79
CA HIS A 117 18.28 3.82 -0.88
C HIS A 117 17.58 5.18 -1.00
N LEU A 118 16.47 5.34 -0.28
CA LEU A 118 15.71 6.59 -0.19
C LEU A 118 16.18 7.37 1.04
N ASN A 119 16.56 8.64 0.85
CA ASN A 119 16.93 9.55 1.93
C ASN A 119 15.73 9.94 2.80
#